data_AF-A0A6I8NG12-F1
#
_entry.id   AF-A0A6I8NG12-F1
#
_cell.length_a   1.000
_cell.length_b   1.000
_cell.length_c   1.000
_cell.angle_alpha   90.00
_cell.angle_beta   90.00
_cell.angle_gamma   90.00
#
_symmetry.space_group_name_H-M   'P 1'
#
loop_
_entity.id
_entity.type
_entity.pdbx_description
1 polymer ?
#
loop_
_entity_poly.entity_id
_entity_poly.type
_entity_poly.pdbx_seq_one_letter_code
_entity_poly.pdbx_strand_id
1 'polypeptide(L)'
;MSHSTSSRLADSPQLSKSSLLTILGSPSPERMGLVDSLPPTPPSGTPSPGPPQLPPLGGGAGPLDGDWESREELRLRELEEARARAAQMEKTMRWWSDCTANWREKWSKVRAERNKARDEVRQLRQKLEALTKELTGARRERQEALNESEQLSRELASEASGPEQEPVRDVWTERPPKNKELELMENLLKSKHEAPESWEGRGVGGVRAPFSRQERNRMLWEEVSVIEEDATKVTALKLRLDESQKVLLKEPKEVKLGALRPRGSLGDSRSCPYRDKLSLSKNIEKLEGELSQWKIKYEELTKNKQEVLKQLNILKEMHQDELGRISEDLEDELGARSSMDKKMAELRSEMERLQAENAAEWGRRERLETEKLNLERENKKLRAQIEDLEEVLARKRRQTASALDSDLKAIQAELFEKNKELADLKHVHAKLKKQYQEKMAELAHANRRVEQHEGEVKKLRLRVEELKKELAQAEDELDEAHNQARKLQRSLDEQTEQSENLQVQLEHLQSRLRRQQNPLFGKIRSARFGPEESGDGTSDLDEDEDLQIQVP
;
A
#
# COMPACT_ATOMS: atom_id res chain seq x y z
N MET A 1 10.97 -48.15 -57.55
CA MET A 1 10.02 -47.01 -57.49
C MET A 1 10.52 -46.12 -56.35
N SER A 2 11.32 -45.10 -56.67
CA SER A 2 10.84 -43.72 -56.92
C SER A 2 10.57 -43.00 -55.60
N HIS A 3 11.59 -42.49 -54.90
CA HIS A 3 12.39 -41.26 -55.17
C HIS A 3 11.90 -40.08 -54.30
N SER A 4 12.81 -39.52 -53.50
CA SER A 4 12.56 -38.39 -52.60
C SER A 4 12.51 -37.06 -53.36
N THR A 5 11.62 -36.14 -52.95
CA THR A 5 11.70 -34.71 -53.29
C THR A 5 11.37 -33.84 -52.08
N SER A 6 11.98 -32.65 -52.04
CA SER A 6 11.71 -31.60 -51.06
C SER A 6 11.15 -30.38 -51.79
N SER A 7 10.19 -29.64 -51.20
CA SER A 7 9.94 -28.24 -51.58
C SER A 7 9.06 -27.46 -50.61
N ARG A 8 9.47 -26.21 -50.39
CA ARG A 8 8.67 -24.98 -50.21
C ARG A 8 7.62 -24.94 -49.09
N LEU A 9 7.99 -24.24 -48.02
CA LEU A 9 7.07 -23.32 -47.34
C LEU A 9 6.56 -22.24 -48.33
N ALA A 10 5.35 -21.75 -48.12
CA ALA A 10 4.71 -20.68 -48.91
C ALA A 10 4.05 -19.63 -47.99
N ASP A 11 3.70 -18.48 -48.56
CA ASP A 11 3.42 -17.22 -47.84
C ASP A 11 2.30 -17.25 -46.79
N SER A 12 2.50 -16.42 -45.75
CA SER A 12 1.42 -15.92 -44.87
C SER A 12 1.09 -14.47 -45.25
N PRO A 13 -0.20 -14.08 -45.33
CA PRO A 13 -0.59 -12.75 -45.80
C PRO A 13 -0.26 -11.63 -44.78
N GLN A 14 0.38 -10.57 -45.26
CA GLN A 14 0.62 -9.34 -44.49
C GLN A 14 -0.69 -8.55 -44.31
N LEU A 15 -1.25 -8.53 -43.09
CA LEU A 15 -2.39 -7.67 -42.76
C LEU A 15 -1.93 -6.24 -42.42
N SER A 16 -2.45 -5.26 -43.16
CA SER A 16 -2.09 -3.85 -43.01
C SER A 16 -2.53 -3.27 -41.66
N LYS A 17 -1.65 -2.49 -41.03
CA LYS A 17 -1.87 -1.81 -39.74
C LYS A 17 -2.91 -0.69 -39.79
N SER A 18 -3.53 -0.45 -40.95
CA SER A 18 -4.49 0.64 -41.18
C SER A 18 -5.91 0.40 -40.65
N SER A 19 -6.26 -0.83 -40.22
CA SER A 19 -7.67 -1.23 -40.07
C SER A 19 -8.16 -1.41 -38.62
N LEU A 20 -7.51 -0.78 -37.63
CA LEU A 20 -7.86 -0.91 -36.20
C LEU A 20 -8.04 0.46 -35.49
N LEU A 21 -8.61 1.45 -36.19
CA LEU A 21 -8.85 2.81 -35.66
C LEU A 21 -10.31 3.29 -35.78
N THR A 22 -11.27 2.38 -35.93
CA THR A 22 -12.69 2.71 -36.18
C THR A 22 -13.65 2.24 -35.08
N ILE A 23 -13.17 1.65 -33.98
CA ILE A 23 -14.01 1.16 -32.87
C ILE A 23 -13.46 1.64 -31.52
N LEU A 24 -13.93 2.82 -31.11
CA LEU A 24 -14.16 3.35 -29.75
C LEU A 24 -14.03 4.87 -29.82
N GLY A 25 -15.13 5.58 -29.61
CA GLY A 25 -15.16 7.05 -29.71
C GLY A 25 -14.31 7.73 -28.63
N SER A 26 -13.70 8.84 -28.99
CA SER A 26 -13.10 9.81 -28.06
C SER A 26 -13.22 11.20 -28.70
N PRO A 27 -13.59 12.24 -27.93
CA PRO A 27 -13.84 13.56 -28.49
C PRO A 27 -12.55 14.24 -28.95
N SER A 28 -12.62 14.96 -30.07
CA SER A 28 -11.57 15.89 -30.47
C SER A 28 -11.42 17.01 -29.44
N PRO A 29 -10.20 17.34 -28.97
CA PRO A 29 -10.00 18.51 -28.14
C PRO A 29 -10.02 19.77 -29.03
N GLU A 30 -11.12 20.51 -29.00
CA GLU A 30 -11.12 21.90 -29.45
C GLU A 30 -10.12 22.70 -28.62
N ARG A 31 -9.12 23.32 -29.28
CA ARG A 31 -8.10 24.09 -28.56
C ARG A 31 -8.59 25.50 -28.32
N MET A 32 -9.17 25.73 -27.16
CA MET A 32 -9.43 27.06 -26.62
C MET A 32 -8.19 27.96 -26.73
N GLY A 33 -8.41 29.26 -26.95
CA GLY A 33 -7.35 30.25 -27.12
C GLY A 33 -6.39 30.29 -25.93
N LEU A 34 -5.09 30.43 -26.22
CA LEU A 34 -4.04 30.43 -25.21
C LEU A 34 -3.42 31.83 -25.17
N VAL A 35 -3.64 32.54 -24.06
CA VAL A 35 -3.16 33.92 -23.83
C VAL A 35 -1.63 33.98 -23.69
N ASP A 36 -1.04 35.14 -23.99
CA ASP A 36 0.41 35.36 -24.05
C ASP A 36 1.20 34.87 -22.84
N SER A 37 2.34 34.22 -23.13
CA SER A 37 3.56 34.14 -22.31
C SER A 37 4.66 33.34 -23.04
N LEU A 38 5.19 33.88 -24.15
CA LEU A 38 6.43 33.37 -24.76
C LEU A 38 7.62 34.22 -24.30
N PRO A 39 8.75 33.61 -23.86
CA PRO A 39 10.00 34.35 -23.69
C PRO A 39 10.54 34.80 -25.07
N PRO A 40 11.23 35.96 -25.15
CA PRO A 40 11.66 36.51 -26.43
C PRO A 40 12.69 35.62 -27.14
N THR A 41 12.51 35.43 -28.44
CA THR A 41 13.53 34.84 -29.31
C THR A 41 14.71 35.81 -29.45
N PRO A 42 15.97 35.33 -29.42
CA PRO A 42 17.12 36.19 -29.71
C PRO A 42 17.11 36.63 -31.18
N PRO A 43 17.54 37.87 -31.49
CA PRO A 43 17.55 38.37 -32.87
C PRO A 43 18.59 37.63 -33.71
N SER A 44 18.13 36.91 -34.75
CA SER A 44 18.99 36.15 -35.67
C SER A 44 19.67 37.05 -36.71
N GLY A 45 20.64 37.84 -36.29
CA GLY A 45 21.38 38.79 -37.13
C GLY A 45 22.70 38.27 -37.69
N THR A 46 22.66 37.44 -38.73
CA THR A 46 23.85 37.08 -39.55
C THR A 46 23.47 37.05 -41.04
N PRO A 47 24.12 37.84 -41.91
CA PRO A 47 23.88 37.76 -43.35
C PRO A 47 24.48 36.48 -43.96
N SER A 48 23.85 35.95 -45.01
CA SER A 48 24.39 34.80 -45.75
C SER A 48 25.72 35.15 -46.43
N PRO A 49 26.75 34.29 -46.37
CA PRO A 49 27.93 34.46 -47.21
C PRO A 49 27.56 34.25 -48.69
N GLY A 50 27.94 35.20 -49.54
CA GLY A 50 27.87 35.04 -50.99
C GLY A 50 28.91 34.03 -51.52
N PRO A 51 28.83 33.64 -52.81
CA PRO A 51 29.82 32.76 -53.41
C PRO A 51 31.22 33.42 -53.40
N PRO A 52 32.30 32.64 -53.22
CA PRO A 52 33.65 33.17 -53.09
C PRO A 52 34.11 33.82 -54.40
N GLN A 53 34.52 35.09 -54.35
CA GLN A 53 35.18 35.75 -55.47
C GLN A 53 36.68 35.38 -55.49
N LEU A 54 37.20 35.15 -56.69
CA LEU A 54 38.63 34.90 -56.91
C LEU A 54 39.43 36.21 -56.80
N PRO A 55 40.60 36.23 -56.15
CA PRO A 55 41.45 37.41 -56.11
C PRO A 55 42.09 37.67 -57.49
N PRO A 56 42.18 38.92 -57.97
CA PRO A 56 42.93 39.26 -59.17
C PRO A 56 44.43 39.16 -58.92
N LEU A 57 45.20 38.77 -59.94
CA LEU A 57 46.67 38.86 -59.89
C LEU A 57 47.09 40.34 -59.95
N GLY A 58 47.80 40.81 -58.93
CA GLY A 58 48.50 42.09 -58.91
C GLY A 58 49.83 41.94 -58.18
N GLY A 59 50.95 42.17 -58.86
CA GLY A 59 52.29 41.92 -58.32
C GLY A 59 52.82 43.07 -57.46
N GLY A 60 53.38 42.75 -56.29
CA GLY A 60 54.12 43.63 -55.38
C GLY A 60 55.03 42.79 -54.47
N ALA A 61 56.15 43.34 -54.00
CA ALA A 61 57.28 42.52 -53.51
C ALA A 61 57.55 42.62 -51.99
N GLY A 62 57.15 41.56 -51.25
CA GLY A 62 57.66 41.19 -49.92
C GLY A 62 57.25 42.07 -48.72
N PRO A 63 57.59 41.67 -47.48
CA PRO A 63 58.11 40.37 -47.03
C PRO A 63 56.99 39.37 -46.65
N LEU A 64 57.32 38.09 -46.48
CA LEU A 64 56.35 36.98 -46.51
C LEU A 64 55.85 36.45 -45.14
N ASP A 65 55.87 37.23 -44.06
CA ASP A 65 55.40 36.78 -42.73
C ASP A 65 54.02 37.37 -42.32
N GLY A 66 53.88 38.70 -42.22
CA GLY A 66 52.71 39.32 -41.56
C GLY A 66 51.34 39.09 -42.23
N ASP A 67 51.29 38.79 -43.54
CA ASP A 67 50.05 38.38 -44.23
C ASP A 67 49.59 36.97 -43.81
N TRP A 68 50.54 36.07 -43.52
CA TRP A 68 50.23 34.72 -43.01
C TRP A 68 49.76 34.77 -41.56
N GLU A 69 50.39 35.59 -40.70
CA GLU A 69 49.91 35.80 -39.33
C GLU A 69 48.49 36.37 -39.32
N SER A 70 48.23 37.42 -40.11
CA SER A 70 46.90 38.03 -40.24
C SER A 70 45.83 37.05 -40.73
N ARG A 71 46.20 36.17 -41.66
CA ARG A 71 45.31 35.16 -42.26
C ARG A 71 45.06 33.96 -41.35
N GLU A 72 46.07 33.49 -40.62
CA GLU A 72 45.89 32.42 -39.64
C GLU A 72 45.17 32.95 -38.38
N GLU A 73 45.37 34.20 -37.97
CA GLU A 73 44.54 34.88 -36.98
C GLU A 73 43.05 34.91 -37.39
N LEU A 74 42.75 35.29 -38.64
CA LEU A 74 41.38 35.30 -39.15
C LEU A 74 40.78 33.89 -39.11
N ARG A 75 41.52 32.89 -39.59
CA ARG A 75 41.13 31.47 -39.56
C ARG A 75 40.92 30.95 -38.13
N LEU A 76 41.73 31.37 -37.17
CA LEU A 76 41.57 31.02 -35.76
C LEU A 76 40.29 31.64 -35.20
N ARG A 77 39.98 32.91 -35.51
CA ARG A 77 38.71 33.55 -35.15
C ARG A 77 37.49 32.85 -35.79
N GLU A 78 37.58 32.47 -37.06
CA GLU A 78 36.53 31.69 -37.74
C GLU A 78 36.31 30.31 -37.09
N LEU A 79 37.40 29.60 -36.73
CA LEU A 79 37.33 28.32 -36.01
C LEU A 79 36.77 28.48 -34.60
N GLU A 80 37.08 29.57 -33.91
CA GLU A 80 36.59 29.89 -32.58
C GLU A 80 35.09 30.26 -32.61
N GLU A 81 34.65 31.03 -33.61
CA GLU A 81 33.23 31.31 -33.83
C GLU A 81 32.46 30.04 -34.24
N ALA A 82 33.04 29.17 -35.08
CA ALA A 82 32.46 27.88 -35.43
C ALA A 82 32.31 26.97 -34.19
N ARG A 83 33.30 26.94 -33.29
CA ARG A 83 33.22 26.26 -31.99
C ARG A 83 32.13 26.87 -31.10
N ALA A 84 32.01 28.20 -31.04
CA ALA A 84 30.97 28.87 -30.25
C ALA A 84 29.55 28.57 -30.77
N ARG A 85 29.35 28.61 -32.09
CA ARG A 85 28.11 28.21 -32.77
C ARG A 85 27.77 26.74 -32.48
N ALA A 86 28.74 25.83 -32.61
CA ALA A 86 28.57 24.40 -32.31
C ALA A 86 28.21 24.16 -30.83
N ALA A 87 28.91 24.81 -29.90
CA ALA A 87 28.62 24.72 -28.46
C ALA A 87 27.21 25.26 -28.11
N GLN A 88 26.71 26.27 -28.84
CA GLN A 88 25.35 26.77 -28.67
C GLN A 88 24.30 25.81 -29.28
N MET A 89 24.56 25.19 -30.43
CA MET A 89 23.73 24.11 -30.97
C MET A 89 23.67 22.92 -30.00
N GLU A 90 24.80 22.55 -29.40
CA GLU A 90 24.90 21.49 -28.40
C GLU A 90 24.04 21.75 -27.15
N LYS A 91 24.02 22.98 -26.62
CA LYS A 91 23.12 23.36 -25.50
C LYS A 91 21.65 23.20 -25.89
N THR A 92 21.28 23.66 -27.08
CA THR A 92 19.92 23.54 -27.62
C THR A 92 19.52 22.06 -27.79
N MET A 93 20.41 21.22 -28.32
CA MET A 93 20.20 19.77 -28.46
C MET A 93 20.04 19.07 -27.10
N ARG A 94 20.85 19.42 -26.10
CA ARG A 94 20.70 18.90 -24.73
C ARG A 94 19.35 19.32 -24.13
N TRP A 95 18.95 20.58 -24.26
CA TRP A 95 17.65 21.05 -23.78
C TRP A 95 16.46 20.29 -24.41
N TRP A 96 16.46 20.08 -25.73
CA TRP A 96 15.44 19.27 -26.40
C TRP A 96 15.45 17.80 -25.93
N SER A 97 16.63 17.23 -25.68
CA SER A 97 16.78 15.88 -25.10
C SER A 97 16.18 15.81 -23.69
N ASP A 98 16.50 16.77 -22.82
CA ASP A 98 16.04 16.82 -21.43
C ASP A 98 14.52 17.04 -21.35
N CYS A 99 13.96 17.93 -22.18
CA CYS A 99 12.51 18.09 -22.33
C CYS A 99 11.84 16.79 -22.79
N THR A 100 12.44 16.08 -23.76
CA THR A 100 11.93 14.79 -24.25
C THR A 100 12.00 13.70 -23.18
N ALA A 101 13.09 13.64 -22.40
CA ALA A 101 13.27 12.70 -21.31
C ALA A 101 12.25 12.96 -20.18
N ASN A 102 12.11 14.21 -19.74
CA ASN A 102 11.17 14.64 -18.70
C ASN A 102 9.71 14.31 -19.07
N TRP A 103 9.34 14.53 -20.33
CA TRP A 103 8.02 14.18 -20.86
C TRP A 103 7.81 12.66 -20.88
N ARG A 104 8.77 11.89 -21.40
CA ARG A 104 8.72 10.41 -21.40
C ARG A 104 8.61 9.83 -19.98
N GLU A 105 9.34 10.40 -19.01
CA GLU A 105 9.30 9.99 -17.61
C GLU A 105 7.92 10.25 -16.99
N LYS A 106 7.37 11.46 -17.14
CA LYS A 106 6.01 11.83 -16.68
C LYS A 106 4.96 10.90 -17.28
N TRP A 107 4.99 10.66 -18.59
CA TRP A 107 4.09 9.69 -19.24
C TRP A 107 4.35 8.24 -18.81
N SER A 108 5.54 7.88 -18.32
CA SER A 108 5.78 6.58 -17.71
C SER A 108 5.13 6.47 -16.34
N LYS A 109 5.25 7.49 -15.48
CA LYS A 109 4.62 7.54 -14.16
C LYS A 109 3.09 7.45 -14.28
N VAL A 110 2.46 8.30 -15.09
CA VAL A 110 1.00 8.26 -15.32
C VAL A 110 0.53 6.91 -15.89
N ARG A 111 1.30 6.29 -16.81
CA ARG A 111 0.97 4.93 -17.29
C ARG A 111 1.12 3.86 -16.22
N ALA A 112 2.12 3.97 -15.34
CA ALA A 112 2.34 3.03 -14.24
C ALA A 112 1.25 3.16 -13.17
N GLU A 113 0.87 4.37 -12.77
CA GLU A 113 -0.22 4.63 -11.83
C GLU A 113 -1.57 4.14 -12.37
N ARG A 114 -1.89 4.46 -13.63
CA ARG A 114 -3.07 3.93 -14.33
C ARG A 114 -3.08 2.41 -14.41
N ASN A 115 -1.92 1.77 -14.60
CA ASN A 115 -1.81 0.31 -14.59
C ASN A 115 -2.04 -0.24 -13.18
N LYS A 116 -1.36 0.31 -12.16
CA LYS A 116 -1.51 -0.05 -10.74
C LYS A 116 -2.96 0.04 -10.28
N ALA A 117 -3.68 1.12 -10.61
CA ALA A 117 -5.11 1.25 -10.31
C ALA A 117 -5.97 0.16 -11.02
N ARG A 118 -5.60 -0.26 -12.24
CA ARG A 118 -6.26 -1.38 -12.93
C ARG A 118 -5.90 -2.75 -12.32
N ASP A 119 -4.72 -2.91 -11.73
CA ASP A 119 -4.33 -4.10 -10.97
C ASP A 119 -5.08 -4.17 -9.64
N GLU A 120 -5.14 -3.07 -8.90
CA GLU A 120 -5.89 -2.93 -7.64
C GLU A 120 -7.39 -3.18 -7.84
N VAL A 121 -8.01 -2.62 -8.89
CA VAL A 121 -9.42 -2.91 -9.23
C VAL A 121 -9.63 -4.39 -9.57
N ARG A 122 -8.67 -5.08 -10.21
CA ARG A 122 -8.76 -6.53 -10.45
C ARG A 122 -8.64 -7.33 -9.15
N GLN A 123 -7.71 -6.98 -8.27
CA GLN A 123 -7.56 -7.63 -6.96
C GLN A 123 -8.80 -7.41 -6.07
N LEU A 124 -9.38 -6.21 -6.07
CA LEU A 124 -10.59 -5.91 -5.30
C LEU A 124 -11.81 -6.69 -5.82
N ARG A 125 -11.95 -6.84 -7.15
CA ARG A 125 -12.98 -7.72 -7.75
C ARG A 125 -12.80 -9.18 -7.35
N GLN A 126 -11.57 -9.71 -7.38
CA GLN A 126 -11.27 -11.09 -6.95
C GLN A 126 -11.58 -11.31 -5.46
N LYS A 127 -11.22 -10.35 -4.59
CA LYS A 127 -11.55 -10.38 -3.16
C LYS A 127 -13.06 -10.32 -2.91
N LEU A 128 -13.78 -9.47 -3.63
CA LEU A 128 -15.25 -9.38 -3.55
C LEU A 128 -15.91 -10.69 -3.99
N GLU A 129 -15.42 -11.33 -5.06
CA GLU A 129 -15.92 -12.62 -5.53
C GLU A 129 -15.65 -13.75 -4.53
N ALA A 130 -14.47 -13.77 -3.88
CA ALA A 130 -14.13 -14.72 -2.82
C ALA A 130 -15.04 -14.56 -1.59
N LEU A 131 -15.14 -13.34 -1.06
CA LEU A 131 -16.03 -13.03 0.08
C LEU A 131 -17.51 -13.29 -0.25
N THR A 132 -17.93 -13.11 -1.52
CA THR A 132 -19.28 -13.49 -1.97
C THR A 132 -19.48 -15.00 -1.93
N LYS A 133 -18.49 -15.79 -2.38
CA LYS A 133 -18.55 -17.26 -2.31
C LYS A 133 -18.60 -17.74 -0.86
N GLU A 134 -17.73 -17.24 0.00
CA GLU A 134 -17.72 -17.50 1.45
C GLU A 134 -19.07 -17.16 2.11
N LEU A 135 -19.64 -15.99 1.80
CA LEU A 135 -20.97 -15.60 2.28
C LEU A 135 -22.08 -16.54 1.79
N THR A 136 -21.99 -17.10 0.58
CA THR A 136 -22.93 -18.15 0.15
C THR A 136 -22.65 -19.51 0.78
N GLY A 137 -21.41 -19.81 1.18
CA GLY A 137 -21.04 -21.00 1.95
C GLY A 137 -21.69 -20.97 3.33
N ALA A 138 -21.37 -19.94 4.13
CA ALA A 138 -21.93 -19.73 5.46
C ALA A 138 -23.48 -19.61 5.45
N ARG A 139 -24.10 -19.17 4.35
CA ARG A 139 -25.56 -19.20 4.17
C ARG A 139 -26.13 -20.60 3.94
N ARG A 140 -25.41 -21.50 3.28
CA ARG A 140 -25.78 -22.93 3.14
C ARG A 140 -25.58 -23.65 4.46
N GLU A 141 -24.40 -23.55 5.06
CA GLU A 141 -24.08 -24.15 6.36
C GLU A 141 -25.09 -23.75 7.44
N ARG A 142 -25.50 -22.47 7.48
CA ARG A 142 -26.57 -21.99 8.36
C ARG A 142 -27.94 -22.61 8.04
N GLN A 143 -28.27 -22.83 6.77
CA GLN A 143 -29.55 -23.44 6.39
C GLN A 143 -29.55 -24.94 6.68
N GLU A 144 -28.43 -25.62 6.46
CA GLU A 144 -28.20 -27.03 6.80
C GLU A 144 -28.34 -27.23 8.32
N ALA A 145 -27.63 -26.44 9.14
CA ALA A 145 -27.76 -26.47 10.60
C ALA A 145 -29.18 -26.09 11.11
N LEU A 146 -29.92 -25.24 10.39
CA LEU A 146 -31.33 -24.98 10.69
C LEU A 146 -32.21 -26.19 10.36
N ASN A 147 -32.00 -26.84 9.21
CA ASN A 147 -32.73 -28.04 8.82
C ASN A 147 -32.47 -29.20 9.81
N GLU A 148 -31.21 -29.39 10.22
CA GLU A 148 -30.80 -30.35 11.26
C GLU A 148 -31.45 -30.03 12.61
N SER A 149 -31.43 -28.77 13.03
CA SER A 149 -32.09 -28.33 14.27
C SER A 149 -33.61 -28.54 14.23
N GLU A 150 -34.27 -28.35 13.09
CA GLU A 150 -35.68 -28.68 12.93
C GLU A 150 -35.93 -30.19 12.91
N GLN A 151 -35.04 -30.99 12.29
CA GLN A 151 -35.16 -32.45 12.27
C GLN A 151 -35.03 -33.02 13.68
N LEU A 152 -33.99 -32.65 14.43
CA LEU A 152 -33.81 -33.04 15.83
C LEU A 152 -35.00 -32.57 16.70
N SER A 153 -35.58 -31.40 16.41
CA SER A 153 -36.79 -30.93 17.10
C SER A 153 -38.03 -31.77 16.77
N ARG A 154 -38.15 -32.31 15.54
CA ARG A 154 -39.23 -33.23 15.15
C ARG A 154 -39.05 -34.61 15.77
N GLU A 155 -37.81 -35.09 15.84
CA GLU A 155 -37.45 -36.37 16.49
C GLU A 155 -37.76 -36.29 18.00
N LEU A 156 -37.28 -35.26 18.70
CA LEU A 156 -37.64 -34.97 20.10
C LEU A 156 -39.15 -34.81 20.31
N ALA A 157 -39.86 -34.12 19.43
CA ALA A 157 -41.32 -33.99 19.52
C ALA A 157 -42.06 -35.32 19.28
N SER A 158 -41.45 -36.27 18.57
CA SER A 158 -41.99 -37.62 18.39
C SER A 158 -41.74 -38.51 19.61
N GLU A 159 -40.55 -38.45 20.23
CA GLU A 159 -40.28 -39.16 21.49
C GLU A 159 -41.12 -38.60 22.66
N ALA A 160 -41.32 -37.28 22.70
CA ALA A 160 -42.20 -36.60 23.66
C ALA A 160 -43.71 -36.85 23.43
N SER A 161 -44.10 -37.75 22.51
CA SER A 161 -45.49 -38.18 22.32
C SER A 161 -45.87 -39.45 23.11
N GLY A 162 -44.94 -39.99 23.91
CA GLY A 162 -45.26 -40.93 24.99
C GLY A 162 -45.97 -40.24 26.17
N PRO A 163 -46.79 -40.96 26.97
CA PRO A 163 -47.59 -40.35 28.03
C PRO A 163 -46.79 -40.00 29.30
N GLU A 164 -47.27 -38.95 29.99
CA GLU A 164 -46.87 -38.46 31.33
C GLU A 164 -45.46 -37.83 31.48
N GLN A 165 -45.39 -36.50 31.62
CA GLN A 165 -45.22 -35.84 32.94
C GLN A 165 -45.35 -34.29 32.87
N GLU A 166 -45.39 -33.65 34.05
CA GLU A 166 -45.70 -32.21 34.23
C GLU A 166 -44.50 -31.25 34.02
N PRO A 167 -44.74 -29.95 33.74
CA PRO A 167 -43.71 -29.03 33.27
C PRO A 167 -42.90 -28.35 34.39
N VAL A 168 -41.57 -28.50 34.34
CA VAL A 168 -40.65 -27.60 35.05
C VAL A 168 -40.45 -26.32 34.23
N ARG A 169 -40.59 -25.16 34.87
CA ARG A 169 -40.38 -23.85 34.24
C ARG A 169 -38.93 -23.41 34.36
N ASP A 170 -38.15 -23.61 33.30
CA ASP A 170 -36.89 -22.88 33.15
C ASP A 170 -37.09 -21.51 32.48
N VAL A 171 -36.56 -20.49 33.15
CA VAL A 171 -36.37 -19.13 32.63
C VAL A 171 -35.19 -19.16 31.63
N TRP A 172 -34.95 -18.05 30.89
CA TRP A 172 -33.86 -17.84 29.92
C TRP A 172 -34.14 -18.15 28.44
N THR A 173 -35.30 -17.72 27.94
CA THR A 173 -35.51 -17.52 26.49
C THR A 173 -35.83 -16.06 26.15
N GLU A 174 -34.83 -15.19 26.18
CA GLU A 174 -34.86 -13.89 25.50
C GLU A 174 -33.73 -13.79 24.48
N ARG A 175 -34.08 -13.63 23.19
CA ARG A 175 -33.14 -13.51 22.08
C ARG A 175 -33.36 -12.15 21.38
N PRO A 176 -32.50 -11.14 21.60
CA PRO A 176 -32.77 -9.79 21.11
C PRO A 176 -32.60 -9.65 19.58
N PRO A 177 -33.38 -8.79 18.91
CA PRO A 177 -33.43 -8.69 17.45
C PRO A 177 -32.26 -7.87 16.87
N LYS A 178 -31.07 -8.49 16.75
CA LYS A 178 -29.89 -7.91 16.07
C LYS A 178 -30.07 -7.84 14.54
N ASN A 179 -30.95 -6.96 14.08
CA ASN A 179 -31.14 -6.67 12.64
C ASN A 179 -31.21 -5.16 12.32
N LYS A 180 -31.44 -4.28 13.31
CA LYS A 180 -31.59 -2.83 13.09
C LYS A 180 -30.26 -2.04 13.01
N GLU A 181 -29.16 -2.56 13.55
CA GLU A 181 -27.85 -1.88 13.50
C GLU A 181 -27.25 -1.85 12.08
N LEU A 182 -27.40 -2.94 11.31
CA LEU A 182 -26.88 -3.04 9.93
C LEU A 182 -27.57 -2.05 8.98
N GLU A 183 -28.88 -1.89 9.11
CA GLU A 183 -29.70 -1.02 8.26
C GLU A 183 -29.39 0.48 8.50
N LEU A 184 -28.96 0.85 9.71
CA LEU A 184 -28.51 2.21 10.03
C LEU A 184 -27.12 2.51 9.44
N MET A 185 -26.21 1.54 9.38
CA MET A 185 -24.88 1.72 8.78
C MET A 185 -24.93 1.98 7.27
N GLU A 186 -25.78 1.28 6.51
CA GLU A 186 -25.83 1.45 5.05
C GLU A 186 -26.34 2.84 4.62
N ASN A 187 -27.23 3.43 5.41
CA ASN A 187 -27.80 4.75 5.13
C ASN A 187 -26.81 5.90 5.41
N LEU A 188 -25.90 5.74 6.39
CA LEU A 188 -24.94 6.78 6.75
C LEU A 188 -23.83 6.99 5.69
N LEU A 189 -23.50 5.96 4.90
CA LEU A 189 -22.47 6.04 3.86
C LEU A 189 -22.93 6.74 2.57
N LYS A 190 -24.23 7.02 2.40
CA LYS A 190 -24.79 7.58 1.15
C LYS A 190 -25.00 9.10 1.17
N SER A 191 -24.53 9.80 2.22
CA SER A 191 -24.80 11.24 2.44
C SER A 191 -23.53 12.09 2.62
N LYS A 192 -22.68 12.13 1.59
CA LYS A 192 -21.56 13.08 1.34
C LYS A 192 -20.93 12.71 -0.02
N HIS A 193 -20.54 13.61 -0.93
CA HIS A 193 -20.75 15.07 -1.06
C HIS A 193 -20.45 15.43 -2.53
N GLU A 194 -21.20 16.36 -3.15
CA GLU A 194 -20.85 16.98 -4.45
C GLU A 194 -20.84 18.52 -4.32
N ALA A 195 -20.59 19.24 -5.44
CA ALA A 195 -20.57 20.71 -5.61
C ALA A 195 -19.24 21.45 -5.22
N PRO A 196 -18.87 22.56 -5.93
CA PRO A 196 -17.51 22.65 -6.50
C PRO A 196 -16.78 24.03 -6.47
N GLU A 197 -15.55 24.03 -7.02
CA GLU A 197 -14.77 25.08 -7.74
C GLU A 197 -14.64 26.57 -7.28
N SER A 198 -13.41 27.11 -7.42
CA SER A 198 -13.09 28.55 -7.60
C SER A 198 -11.68 28.75 -8.22
N TRP A 199 -11.39 29.90 -8.86
CA TRP A 199 -10.24 30.20 -9.78
C TRP A 199 -9.43 31.47 -9.35
N GLU A 200 -8.29 31.95 -9.92
CA GLU A 200 -7.19 31.40 -10.79
C GLU A 200 -5.79 31.57 -10.09
N GLY A 201 -4.96 32.64 -10.19
CA GLY A 201 -5.05 33.92 -10.92
C GLY A 201 -3.76 34.77 -11.11
N ARG A 202 -2.53 34.22 -10.97
CA ARG A 202 -1.22 34.91 -11.20
C ARG A 202 -0.97 36.09 -10.22
N GLY A 203 0.15 36.84 -10.21
CA GLY A 203 1.43 36.83 -10.95
C GLY A 203 2.45 37.79 -10.28
N VAL A 204 3.75 37.77 -10.64
CA VAL A 204 4.83 38.48 -9.91
C VAL A 204 5.58 39.52 -10.76
N GLY A 205 5.90 40.68 -10.17
CA GLY A 205 6.83 41.71 -10.68
C GLY A 205 7.35 42.59 -9.53
N GLY A 206 8.53 43.22 -9.64
CA GLY A 206 9.21 43.77 -8.46
C GLY A 206 10.11 45.01 -8.59
N VAL A 207 9.99 45.87 -7.57
CA VAL A 207 11.04 46.62 -6.85
C VAL A 207 11.96 47.58 -7.62
N ARG A 208 11.84 48.89 -7.31
CA ARG A 208 12.91 49.73 -6.71
C ARG A 208 12.38 51.04 -6.13
N ALA A 209 13.00 51.50 -5.03
CA ALA A 209 12.82 52.84 -4.43
C ALA A 209 13.94 53.80 -4.91
N PRO A 210 13.93 55.12 -4.59
CA PRO A 210 14.58 55.54 -3.33
C PRO A 210 14.16 56.90 -2.67
N PHE A 211 14.78 57.15 -1.52
CA PHE A 211 15.04 58.45 -0.84
C PHE A 211 13.91 59.27 -0.17
N SER A 212 14.34 60.13 0.75
CA SER A 212 13.62 60.54 1.96
C SER A 212 12.76 61.82 1.80
N ARG A 213 11.78 61.96 2.71
CA ARG A 213 10.75 63.02 2.67
C ARG A 213 11.16 64.31 3.40
N GLN A 214 12.26 64.30 4.16
CA GLN A 214 12.54 65.32 5.17
C GLN A 214 13.23 66.58 4.61
N GLU A 215 14.14 66.44 3.65
CA GLU A 215 14.83 67.57 3.00
C GLU A 215 13.87 68.54 2.31
N ARG A 216 12.86 68.01 1.62
CA ARG A 216 11.89 68.80 0.84
C ARG A 216 10.90 69.60 1.68
N ASN A 217 10.74 69.28 2.96
CA ASN A 217 9.80 70.01 3.83
C ASN A 217 10.42 71.35 4.27
N ARG A 218 11.75 71.41 4.45
CA ARG A 218 12.43 72.61 4.97
C ARG A 218 12.33 73.83 4.05
N MET A 219 12.55 73.66 2.75
CA MET A 219 12.52 74.75 1.75
C MET A 219 11.14 75.42 1.63
N LEU A 220 10.05 74.66 1.79
CA LEU A 220 8.68 75.16 1.56
C LEU A 220 8.22 76.17 2.62
N TRP A 221 8.72 76.07 3.86
CA TRP A 221 8.36 77.05 4.91
C TRP A 221 9.09 78.38 4.72
N GLU A 222 10.29 78.38 4.13
CA GLU A 222 11.03 79.59 3.81
C GLU A 222 10.36 80.38 2.66
N GLU A 223 9.82 79.70 1.64
CA GLU A 223 9.03 80.36 0.58
C GLU A 223 7.71 80.94 1.11
N VAL A 224 6.97 80.21 1.95
CA VAL A 224 5.67 80.68 2.49
C VAL A 224 5.82 81.92 3.35
N SER A 225 6.84 82.01 4.20
CA SER A 225 7.06 83.19 5.05
C SER A 225 7.36 84.47 4.27
N VAL A 226 8.05 84.38 3.12
CA VAL A 226 8.32 85.54 2.25
C VAL A 226 7.02 86.09 1.63
N ILE A 227 6.09 85.19 1.26
CA ILE A 227 4.82 85.57 0.64
C ILE A 227 3.90 86.31 1.63
N GLU A 228 3.86 85.87 2.91
CA GLU A 228 3.08 86.58 3.94
C GLU A 228 3.62 88.00 4.20
N GLU A 229 4.95 88.19 4.25
CA GLU A 229 5.51 89.52 4.42
C GLU A 229 5.12 90.47 3.27
N ASP A 230 5.22 90.03 2.02
CA ASP A 230 4.93 90.89 0.87
C ASP A 230 3.43 91.22 0.75
N ALA A 231 2.54 90.31 1.14
CA ALA A 231 1.10 90.60 1.25
C ALA A 231 0.83 91.78 2.21
N THR A 232 1.49 91.82 3.38
CA THR A 232 1.30 92.96 4.32
C THR A 232 1.84 94.28 3.76
N LYS A 233 2.94 94.26 2.99
CA LYS A 233 3.53 95.43 2.32
C LYS A 233 2.55 96.01 1.28
N VAL A 234 1.87 95.15 0.50
CA VAL A 234 0.82 95.56 -0.44
C VAL A 234 -0.38 96.19 0.27
N THR A 235 -0.85 95.62 1.39
CA THR A 235 -1.94 96.20 2.20
C THR A 235 -1.57 97.57 2.76
N ALA A 236 -0.32 97.77 3.23
CA ALA A 236 0.15 99.06 3.73
C ALA A 236 0.22 100.14 2.61
N LEU A 237 0.58 99.76 1.39
CA LEU A 237 0.58 100.66 0.23
C LEU A 237 -0.84 101.02 -0.22
N LYS A 238 -1.78 100.06 -0.19
CA LYS A 238 -3.21 100.30 -0.44
C LYS A 238 -3.76 101.40 0.49
N LEU A 239 -3.54 101.25 1.80
CA LEU A 239 -4.01 102.22 2.80
C LEU A 239 -3.41 103.63 2.60
N ARG A 240 -2.13 103.74 2.23
CA ARG A 240 -1.49 105.04 1.91
C ARG A 240 -2.07 105.70 0.65
N LEU A 241 -2.45 104.91 -0.36
CA LEU A 241 -3.13 105.41 -1.56
C LEU A 241 -4.52 105.93 -1.22
N ASP A 242 -5.29 105.18 -0.43
CA ASP A 242 -6.64 105.57 0.00
C ASP A 242 -6.60 106.82 0.91
N GLU A 243 -5.58 106.97 1.76
CA GLU A 243 -5.34 108.19 2.55
C GLU A 243 -5.01 109.40 1.66
N SER A 244 -4.17 109.21 0.64
CA SER A 244 -3.79 110.24 -0.32
C SER A 244 -4.99 110.70 -1.18
N GLN A 245 -5.90 109.79 -1.52
CA GLN A 245 -7.15 110.11 -2.21
C GLN A 245 -8.13 110.89 -1.31
N LYS A 246 -8.19 110.61 -0.01
CA LYS A 246 -8.97 111.44 0.94
C LYS A 246 -8.44 112.87 1.06
N VAL A 247 -7.11 113.07 1.01
CA VAL A 247 -6.50 114.41 1.06
C VAL A 247 -6.87 115.22 -0.20
N LEU A 248 -6.82 114.61 -1.38
CA LEU A 248 -7.22 115.25 -2.64
C LEU A 248 -8.70 115.66 -2.72
N LEU A 249 -9.57 115.05 -1.90
CA LEU A 249 -11.00 115.39 -1.82
C LEU A 249 -11.34 116.41 -0.72
N LYS A 250 -10.34 117.03 -0.07
CA LYS A 250 -10.51 118.02 1.02
C LYS A 250 -9.86 119.39 0.74
N GLU A 251 -9.89 119.84 -0.51
CA GLU A 251 -9.51 121.21 -0.91
C GLU A 251 -10.75 122.03 -1.34
N PRO A 252 -11.41 122.76 -0.42
CA PRO A 252 -12.57 123.60 -0.75
C PRO A 252 -12.13 124.94 -1.34
N LYS A 253 -12.28 125.10 -2.65
CA LYS A 253 -12.12 126.41 -3.32
C LYS A 253 -13.46 126.95 -3.82
N GLU A 254 -14.27 127.40 -2.86
CA GLU A 254 -15.33 128.37 -3.16
C GLU A 254 -14.71 129.66 -3.72
N VAL A 255 -15.07 130.02 -4.96
CA VAL A 255 -14.83 131.38 -5.48
C VAL A 255 -16.17 131.96 -5.90
N LYS A 256 -16.92 132.49 -4.93
CA LYS A 256 -18.14 133.27 -5.17
C LYS A 256 -17.78 134.61 -5.81
N LEU A 257 -17.74 134.67 -7.14
CA LEU A 257 -17.65 135.94 -7.87
C LEU A 257 -19.05 136.55 -8.01
N GLY A 258 -19.32 137.59 -7.21
CA GLY A 258 -20.64 138.19 -7.06
C GLY A 258 -21.10 139.04 -8.25
N ALA A 259 -22.41 139.13 -8.43
CA ALA A 259 -23.02 139.98 -9.46
C ALA A 259 -22.92 141.48 -9.09
N LEU A 260 -22.60 142.31 -10.08
CA LEU A 260 -22.69 143.78 -9.98
C LEU A 260 -23.52 144.35 -11.14
N ARG A 261 -24.42 145.28 -10.80
CA ARG A 261 -25.28 146.07 -11.71
C ARG A 261 -25.30 147.53 -11.21
N PRO A 262 -25.83 148.51 -11.97
CA PRO A 262 -24.97 149.58 -12.43
C PRO A 262 -25.32 150.94 -11.85
N ARG A 263 -24.41 151.91 -11.99
CA ARG A 263 -24.73 153.34 -11.96
C ARG A 263 -23.85 154.07 -12.96
N GLY A 264 -24.48 154.93 -13.77
CA GLY A 264 -23.77 155.79 -14.73
C GLY A 264 -23.71 157.23 -14.24
N SER A 265 -23.02 158.07 -15.02
CA SER A 265 -23.08 159.53 -14.97
C SER A 265 -23.00 160.08 -16.40
N LEU A 266 -23.60 161.24 -16.63
CA LEU A 266 -23.63 161.90 -17.94
C LEU A 266 -22.33 162.65 -18.24
N GLY A 267 -21.95 162.70 -19.51
CA GLY A 267 -20.90 163.57 -20.05
C GLY A 267 -21.17 163.79 -21.54
N ASP A 268 -21.44 165.03 -21.95
CA ASP A 268 -21.84 165.38 -23.32
C ASP A 268 -20.63 165.54 -24.24
N SER A 269 -20.66 164.89 -25.41
CA SER A 269 -19.90 165.33 -26.59
C SER A 269 -20.44 164.68 -27.88
N ARG A 270 -20.50 165.44 -28.98
CA ARG A 270 -21.17 165.05 -30.23
C ARG A 270 -20.18 164.53 -31.28
N SER A 271 -20.30 163.28 -31.76
CA SER A 271 -19.95 162.89 -33.16
C SER A 271 -20.34 161.44 -33.56
N CYS A 272 -20.67 161.25 -34.86
CA CYS A 272 -20.60 160.01 -35.66
C CYS A 272 -21.08 158.63 -35.10
N PRO A 273 -22.39 158.33 -35.08
CA PRO A 273 -22.95 157.08 -34.53
C PRO A 273 -22.89 155.81 -35.41
N TYR A 274 -22.20 155.81 -36.57
CA TYR A 274 -22.22 154.66 -37.51
C TYR A 274 -20.98 153.74 -37.43
N ARG A 275 -19.80 154.28 -37.07
CA ARG A 275 -18.53 153.52 -37.07
C ARG A 275 -18.46 152.53 -35.91
N ASP A 276 -18.87 152.96 -34.72
CA ASP A 276 -18.73 152.16 -33.50
C ASP A 276 -19.79 151.07 -33.38
N LYS A 277 -20.99 151.30 -33.95
CA LYS A 277 -21.98 150.23 -34.11
C LYS A 277 -21.43 149.07 -34.95
N LEU A 278 -20.68 149.39 -36.01
CA LEU A 278 -20.07 148.41 -36.91
C LEU A 278 -18.89 147.66 -36.28
N SER A 279 -18.10 148.29 -35.40
CA SER A 279 -17.06 147.60 -34.64
C SER A 279 -17.64 146.70 -33.54
N LEU A 280 -18.69 147.16 -32.85
CA LEU A 280 -19.41 146.35 -31.86
C LEU A 280 -20.10 145.15 -32.49
N SER A 281 -20.77 145.29 -33.64
CA SER A 281 -21.35 144.15 -34.36
C SER A 281 -20.29 143.12 -34.77
N LYS A 282 -19.13 143.54 -35.27
CA LYS A 282 -18.02 142.61 -35.60
C LYS A 282 -17.42 141.92 -34.38
N ASN A 283 -17.35 142.61 -33.24
CA ASN A 283 -16.91 142.01 -31.99
C ASN A 283 -17.94 141.00 -31.45
N ILE A 284 -19.24 141.28 -31.58
CA ILE A 284 -20.32 140.34 -31.25
C ILE A 284 -20.25 139.11 -32.15
N GLU A 285 -20.22 139.29 -33.47
CA GLU A 285 -20.10 138.20 -34.46
C GLU A 285 -18.86 137.32 -34.22
N LYS A 286 -17.72 137.94 -33.86
CA LYS A 286 -16.51 137.22 -33.44
C LYS A 286 -16.72 136.43 -32.14
N LEU A 287 -17.32 137.02 -31.11
CA LEU A 287 -17.60 136.35 -29.84
C LEU A 287 -18.65 135.24 -29.98
N GLU A 288 -19.63 135.39 -30.87
CA GLU A 288 -20.61 134.36 -31.24
C GLU A 288 -19.95 133.20 -32.00
N GLY A 289 -19.00 133.50 -32.90
CA GLY A 289 -18.14 132.52 -33.55
C GLY A 289 -17.24 131.77 -32.56
N GLU A 290 -16.57 132.47 -31.65
CA GLU A 290 -15.75 131.86 -30.59
C GLU A 290 -16.61 131.01 -29.64
N LEU A 291 -17.78 131.49 -29.21
CA LEU A 291 -18.73 130.76 -28.37
C LEU A 291 -19.27 129.51 -29.08
N SER A 292 -19.47 129.56 -30.39
CA SER A 292 -19.87 128.41 -31.21
C SER A 292 -18.73 127.39 -31.34
N GLN A 293 -17.48 127.84 -31.52
CA GLN A 293 -16.30 126.96 -31.47
C GLN A 293 -16.12 126.31 -30.09
N TRP A 294 -16.38 127.04 -29.00
CA TRP A 294 -16.31 126.49 -27.64
C TRP A 294 -17.42 125.48 -27.36
N LYS A 295 -18.64 125.66 -27.91
CA LYS A 295 -19.69 124.63 -27.88
C LYS A 295 -19.26 123.35 -28.59
N ILE A 296 -18.75 123.47 -29.82
CA ILE A 296 -18.27 122.31 -30.60
C ILE A 296 -17.17 121.57 -29.84
N LYS A 297 -16.15 122.29 -29.33
CA LYS A 297 -15.08 121.72 -28.49
C LYS A 297 -15.61 121.03 -27.23
N TYR A 298 -16.65 121.58 -26.59
CA TYR A 298 -17.28 120.98 -25.41
C TYR A 298 -18.06 119.70 -25.76
N GLU A 299 -18.76 119.67 -26.89
CA GLU A 299 -19.44 118.48 -27.40
C GLU A 299 -18.46 117.39 -27.83
N GLU A 300 -17.37 117.75 -28.50
CA GLU A 300 -16.24 116.86 -28.83
C GLU A 300 -15.60 116.29 -27.57
N LEU A 301 -15.27 117.13 -26.58
CA LEU A 301 -14.73 116.69 -25.29
C LEU A 301 -15.71 115.77 -24.54
N THR A 302 -17.00 116.03 -24.64
CA THR A 302 -18.05 115.17 -24.05
C THR A 302 -18.15 113.82 -24.75
N LYS A 303 -18.09 113.79 -26.09
CA LYS A 303 -18.02 112.55 -26.88
C LYS A 303 -16.75 111.76 -26.56
N ASN A 304 -15.59 112.41 -26.51
CA ASN A 304 -14.31 111.78 -26.16
C ASN A 304 -14.34 111.22 -24.73
N LYS A 305 -14.93 111.94 -23.76
CA LYS A 305 -15.16 111.42 -22.40
C LYS A 305 -16.06 110.19 -22.40
N GLN A 306 -17.16 110.19 -23.15
CA GLN A 306 -18.04 109.02 -23.27
C GLN A 306 -17.33 107.83 -23.90
N GLU A 307 -16.51 108.07 -24.92
CA GLU A 307 -15.76 107.01 -25.62
C GLU A 307 -14.67 106.40 -24.74
N VAL A 308 -13.89 107.22 -24.02
CA VAL A 308 -12.93 106.74 -23.00
C VAL A 308 -13.64 105.95 -21.89
N LEU A 309 -14.87 106.34 -21.50
CA LEU A 309 -15.66 105.57 -20.52
C LEU A 309 -16.14 104.22 -21.08
N LYS A 310 -16.51 104.11 -22.36
CA LYS A 310 -16.81 102.81 -23.00
C LYS A 310 -15.56 101.92 -23.04
N GLN A 311 -14.44 102.47 -23.51
CA GLN A 311 -13.16 101.74 -23.60
C GLN A 311 -12.69 101.26 -22.21
N LEU A 312 -12.85 102.09 -21.18
CA LEU A 312 -12.59 101.70 -19.80
C LEU A 312 -13.53 100.60 -19.29
N ASN A 313 -14.79 100.56 -19.73
CA ASN A 313 -15.71 99.50 -19.33
C ASN A 313 -15.44 98.18 -20.08
N ILE A 314 -15.20 98.23 -21.39
CA ILE A 314 -14.77 97.06 -22.19
C ILE A 314 -13.48 96.48 -21.59
N LEU A 315 -12.52 97.32 -21.21
CA LEU A 315 -11.28 96.89 -20.58
C LEU A 315 -11.50 96.30 -19.17
N LYS A 316 -12.51 96.74 -18.42
CA LYS A 316 -12.88 96.08 -17.14
C LYS A 316 -13.54 94.73 -17.38
N GLU A 317 -14.45 94.64 -18.34
CA GLU A 317 -15.13 93.40 -18.73
C GLU A 317 -14.09 92.36 -19.18
N MET A 318 -13.16 92.73 -20.07
CA MET A 318 -12.05 91.87 -20.48
C MET A 318 -11.16 91.42 -19.31
N HIS A 319 -10.81 92.31 -18.38
CA HIS A 319 -10.04 91.92 -17.18
C HIS A 319 -10.86 91.04 -16.22
N GLN A 320 -12.18 91.22 -16.14
CA GLN A 320 -13.06 90.41 -15.30
C GLN A 320 -13.24 88.99 -15.88
N ASP A 321 -13.39 88.87 -17.20
CA ASP A 321 -13.42 87.59 -17.91
C ASP A 321 -12.10 86.83 -17.73
N GLU A 322 -10.96 87.52 -17.84
CA GLU A 322 -9.63 86.92 -17.67
C GLU A 322 -9.36 86.49 -16.21
N LEU A 323 -9.80 87.28 -15.23
CA LEU A 323 -9.80 86.87 -13.82
C LEU A 323 -10.72 85.67 -13.57
N GLY A 324 -11.83 85.55 -14.31
CA GLY A 324 -12.69 84.38 -14.32
C GLY A 324 -11.94 83.13 -14.77
N ARG A 325 -11.35 83.16 -15.97
CA ARG A 325 -10.53 82.05 -16.51
C ARG A 325 -9.42 81.62 -15.57
N ILE A 326 -8.63 82.58 -15.07
CA ILE A 326 -7.54 82.29 -14.14
C ILE A 326 -8.06 81.65 -12.84
N SER A 327 -9.28 81.98 -12.40
CA SER A 327 -9.90 81.34 -11.24
C SER A 327 -10.36 79.91 -11.56
N GLU A 328 -10.97 79.69 -12.73
CA GLU A 328 -11.38 78.35 -13.22
C GLU A 328 -10.17 77.42 -13.41
N ASP A 329 -9.10 77.89 -14.06
CA ASP A 329 -7.85 77.15 -14.24
C ASP A 329 -7.22 76.76 -12.88
N LEU A 330 -7.22 77.68 -11.90
CA LEU A 330 -6.71 77.41 -10.55
C LEU A 330 -7.59 76.42 -9.77
N GLU A 331 -8.91 76.44 -9.93
CA GLU A 331 -9.81 75.46 -9.32
C GLU A 331 -9.60 74.06 -9.91
N ASP A 332 -9.40 73.94 -11.22
CA ASP A 332 -9.08 72.68 -11.89
C ASP A 332 -7.67 72.16 -11.52
N GLU A 333 -6.66 73.02 -11.40
CA GLU A 333 -5.34 72.64 -10.88
C GLU A 333 -5.41 72.13 -9.43
N LEU A 334 -6.19 72.80 -8.56
CA LEU A 334 -6.45 72.35 -7.18
C LEU A 334 -7.20 71.01 -7.15
N GLY A 335 -8.17 70.81 -8.04
CA GLY A 335 -8.89 69.54 -8.22
C GLY A 335 -7.96 68.40 -8.66
N ALA A 336 -7.14 68.65 -9.68
CA ALA A 336 -6.14 67.72 -10.17
C ALA A 336 -5.12 67.35 -9.08
N ARG A 337 -4.64 68.36 -8.34
CA ARG A 337 -3.72 68.19 -7.20
C ARG A 337 -4.35 67.38 -6.07
N SER A 338 -5.60 67.65 -5.70
CA SER A 338 -6.36 66.86 -4.72
C SER A 338 -6.52 65.40 -5.16
N SER A 339 -6.74 65.15 -6.46
CA SER A 339 -6.78 63.79 -7.02
C SER A 339 -5.43 63.06 -6.92
N MET A 340 -4.32 63.80 -7.06
CA MET A 340 -2.96 63.27 -6.95
C MET A 340 -2.58 62.99 -5.50
N ASP A 341 -2.91 63.87 -4.56
CA ASP A 341 -2.63 63.66 -3.14
C ASP A 341 -3.44 62.48 -2.56
N LYS A 342 -4.65 62.19 -3.07
CA LYS A 342 -5.41 60.95 -2.79
C LYS A 342 -4.66 59.70 -3.28
N LYS A 343 -4.26 59.66 -4.55
CA LYS A 343 -3.45 58.56 -5.13
C LYS A 343 -2.15 58.34 -4.35
N MET A 344 -1.51 59.43 -3.90
CA MET A 344 -0.30 59.39 -3.06
C MET A 344 -0.55 58.95 -1.61
N ALA A 345 -1.80 58.94 -1.13
CA ALA A 345 -2.17 58.31 0.14
C ALA A 345 -2.51 56.82 -0.05
N GLU A 346 -3.26 56.48 -1.11
CA GLU A 346 -3.58 55.10 -1.52
C GLU A 346 -2.30 54.27 -1.70
N LEU A 347 -1.32 54.78 -2.46
CA LEU A 347 -0.03 54.14 -2.69
C LEU A 347 0.85 53.99 -1.42
N ARG A 348 0.59 54.78 -0.36
CA ARG A 348 1.26 54.59 0.95
C ARG A 348 0.59 53.49 1.76
N SER A 349 -0.74 53.53 1.84
CA SER A 349 -1.54 52.48 2.49
C SER A 349 -1.26 51.09 1.89
N GLU A 350 -1.18 51.01 0.56
CA GLU A 350 -0.82 49.78 -0.15
C GLU A 350 0.63 49.33 0.13
N MET A 351 1.58 50.27 0.24
CA MET A 351 2.95 49.95 0.63
C MET A 351 3.04 49.43 2.07
N GLU A 352 2.29 50.02 2.99
CA GLU A 352 2.20 49.59 4.40
C GLU A 352 1.53 48.21 4.53
N ARG A 353 0.45 47.95 3.78
CA ARG A 353 -0.20 46.63 3.66
C ARG A 353 0.79 45.56 3.19
N LEU A 354 1.50 45.82 2.08
CA LEU A 354 2.48 44.89 1.52
C LEU A 354 3.68 44.64 2.45
N GLN A 355 4.09 45.63 3.26
CA GLN A 355 5.11 45.44 4.30
C GLN A 355 4.62 44.54 5.44
N ALA A 356 3.39 44.73 5.92
CA ALA A 356 2.78 43.89 6.94
C ALA A 356 2.61 42.44 6.46
N GLU A 357 2.17 42.24 5.22
CA GLU A 357 2.06 40.92 4.60
C GLU A 357 3.43 40.25 4.41
N ASN A 358 4.46 40.99 3.99
CA ASN A 358 5.81 40.45 3.90
C ASN A 358 6.31 39.90 5.25
N ALA A 359 6.11 40.67 6.34
CA ALA A 359 6.46 40.24 7.69
C ALA A 359 5.64 39.03 8.15
N ALA A 360 4.34 38.98 7.82
CA ALA A 360 3.48 37.84 8.14
C ALA A 360 3.89 36.55 7.40
N GLU A 361 4.30 36.64 6.13
CA GLU A 361 4.83 35.51 5.36
C GLU A 361 6.20 35.04 5.85
N TRP A 362 7.10 35.95 6.28
CA TRP A 362 8.33 35.56 6.97
C TRP A 362 8.04 34.76 8.25
N GLY A 363 7.13 35.25 9.10
CA GLY A 363 6.69 34.53 10.30
C GLY A 363 5.94 33.23 10.01
N ARG A 364 5.32 33.06 8.83
CA ARG A 364 4.74 31.78 8.38
C ARG A 364 5.82 30.82 7.90
N ARG A 365 6.78 31.31 7.10
CA ARG A 365 7.92 30.54 6.60
C ARG A 365 8.75 29.94 7.75
N GLU A 366 9.04 30.73 8.78
CA GLU A 366 9.79 30.28 9.95
C GLU A 366 9.07 29.12 10.65
N ARG A 367 7.77 29.27 10.94
CA ARG A 367 6.95 28.20 11.54
C ARG A 367 6.94 26.93 10.69
N LEU A 368 6.72 27.04 9.38
CA LEU A 368 6.74 25.89 8.46
C LEU A 368 8.11 25.20 8.39
N GLU A 369 9.21 25.94 8.48
CA GLU A 369 10.56 25.35 8.54
C GLU A 369 10.79 24.64 9.90
N THR A 370 10.29 25.16 11.02
CA THR A 370 10.35 24.45 12.31
C THR A 370 9.49 23.18 12.34
N GLU A 371 8.30 23.22 11.72
CA GLU A 371 7.40 22.07 11.60
C GLU A 371 8.02 20.99 10.71
N LYS A 372 8.54 21.36 9.55
CA LYS A 372 9.34 20.49 8.66
C LYS A 372 10.49 19.81 9.42
N LEU A 373 11.30 20.57 10.16
CA LEU A 373 12.42 20.00 10.94
C LEU A 373 11.95 19.03 12.04
N ASN A 374 10.75 19.20 12.58
CA ASN A 374 10.15 18.24 13.51
C ASN A 374 9.66 16.98 12.79
N LEU A 375 8.94 17.12 11.67
CA LEU A 375 8.51 16.01 10.83
C LEU A 375 9.69 15.20 10.28
N GLU A 376 10.82 15.82 9.95
CA GLU A 376 12.06 15.14 9.55
C GLU A 376 12.65 14.29 10.69
N ARG A 377 12.65 14.81 11.92
CA ARG A 377 13.09 14.07 13.13
C ARG A 377 12.16 12.89 13.43
N GLU A 378 10.85 13.10 13.34
CA GLU A 378 9.84 12.05 13.54
C GLU A 378 9.93 10.98 12.45
N ASN A 379 10.09 11.37 11.18
CA ASN A 379 10.26 10.42 10.08
C ASN A 379 11.55 9.59 10.26
N LYS A 380 12.65 10.19 10.74
CA LYS A 380 13.88 9.47 11.09
C LYS A 380 13.65 8.47 12.24
N LYS A 381 12.91 8.88 13.29
CA LYS A 381 12.56 8.01 14.43
C LYS A 381 11.69 6.82 13.99
N LEU A 382 10.67 7.07 13.18
CA LEU A 382 9.77 6.02 12.66
C LEU A 382 10.51 5.03 11.74
N ARG A 383 11.46 5.50 10.93
CA ARG A 383 12.32 4.60 10.12
C ARG A 383 13.16 3.67 10.99
N ALA A 384 13.80 4.19 12.04
CA ALA A 384 14.58 3.37 12.97
C ALA A 384 13.68 2.34 13.69
N GLN A 385 12.48 2.73 14.11
CA GLN A 385 11.51 1.81 14.73
C GLN A 385 11.01 0.73 13.76
N ILE A 386 10.90 1.02 12.46
CA ILE A 386 10.61 0.00 11.43
C ILE A 386 11.79 -0.97 11.29
N GLU A 387 13.02 -0.46 11.20
CA GLU A 387 14.24 -1.26 11.10
C GLU A 387 14.43 -2.20 12.32
N ASP A 388 14.23 -1.68 13.55
CA ASP A 388 14.23 -2.47 14.79
C ASP A 388 13.19 -3.61 14.76
N LEU A 389 11.96 -3.32 14.33
CA LEU A 389 10.87 -4.29 14.26
C LEU A 389 11.09 -5.32 13.14
N GLU A 390 11.61 -4.92 11.99
CA GLU A 390 12.00 -5.82 10.90
C GLU A 390 13.14 -6.75 11.33
N GLU A 391 14.14 -6.26 12.08
CA GLU A 391 15.20 -7.11 12.60
C GLU A 391 14.70 -8.07 13.68
N VAL A 392 13.82 -7.64 14.59
CA VAL A 392 13.16 -8.52 15.58
C VAL A 392 12.33 -9.61 14.89
N LEU A 393 11.57 -9.27 13.84
CA LEU A 393 10.83 -10.25 13.04
C LEU A 393 11.77 -11.21 12.29
N ALA A 394 12.89 -10.71 11.75
CA ALA A 394 13.89 -11.56 11.08
C ALA A 394 14.60 -12.50 12.06
N ARG A 395 14.98 -12.01 13.26
CA ARG A 395 15.54 -12.80 14.36
C ARG A 395 14.56 -13.90 14.79
N LYS A 396 13.29 -13.55 15.03
CA LYS A 396 12.24 -14.50 15.43
C LYS A 396 11.99 -15.57 14.36
N ARG A 397 11.93 -15.19 13.07
CA ARG A 397 11.84 -16.14 11.95
C ARG A 397 13.00 -17.13 11.92
N ARG A 398 14.26 -16.66 12.09
CA ARG A 398 15.44 -17.53 12.17
C ARG A 398 15.39 -18.48 13.37
N GLN A 399 14.96 -17.99 14.54
CA GLN A 399 14.81 -18.81 15.75
C GLN A 399 13.76 -19.91 15.56
N THR A 400 12.57 -19.58 15.05
CA THR A 400 11.52 -20.58 14.77
C THR A 400 11.96 -21.60 13.72
N ALA A 401 12.63 -21.18 12.65
CA ALA A 401 13.18 -22.10 11.66
C ALA A 401 14.23 -23.03 12.27
N SER A 402 15.18 -22.50 13.05
CA SER A 402 16.23 -23.30 13.70
C SER A 402 15.70 -24.26 14.77
N ALA A 403 14.57 -23.95 15.41
CA ALA A 403 13.89 -24.87 16.33
C ALA A 403 13.26 -26.03 15.55
N LEU A 404 12.46 -25.73 14.52
CA LEU A 404 11.82 -26.74 13.67
C LEU A 404 12.85 -27.63 12.95
N ASP A 405 13.99 -27.08 12.51
CA ASP A 405 15.11 -27.85 11.94
C ASP A 405 15.80 -28.76 12.97
N SER A 406 15.70 -28.45 14.26
CA SER A 406 16.23 -29.28 15.34
C SER A 406 15.24 -30.40 15.68
N ASP A 407 13.97 -30.05 15.85
CA ASP A 407 12.88 -31.00 16.14
C ASP A 407 12.72 -32.02 15.01
N LEU A 408 12.79 -31.57 13.75
CA LEU A 408 12.75 -32.45 12.57
C LEU A 408 13.92 -33.44 12.53
N LYS A 409 15.13 -33.04 12.95
CA LYS A 409 16.29 -33.94 13.05
C LYS A 409 16.15 -34.93 14.21
N ALA A 410 15.61 -34.50 15.34
CA ALA A 410 15.33 -35.39 16.47
C ALA A 410 14.29 -36.46 16.09
N ILE A 411 13.17 -36.05 15.50
CA ILE A 411 12.11 -36.95 15.03
C ILE A 411 12.64 -37.90 13.93
N GLN A 412 13.53 -37.44 13.04
CA GLN A 412 14.19 -38.31 12.05
C GLN A 412 15.10 -39.36 12.70
N ALA A 413 15.84 -39.01 13.74
CA ALA A 413 16.71 -39.93 14.47
C ALA A 413 15.89 -40.97 15.26
N GLU A 414 14.83 -40.53 15.95
CA GLU A 414 13.89 -41.42 16.65
C GLU A 414 13.19 -42.38 15.67
N LEU A 415 12.72 -41.88 14.53
CA LEU A 415 12.11 -42.69 13.48
C LEU A 415 13.09 -43.73 12.91
N PHE A 416 14.38 -43.38 12.75
CA PHE A 416 15.41 -44.32 12.30
C PHE A 416 15.62 -45.45 13.31
N GLU A 417 15.83 -45.14 14.59
CA GLU A 417 16.02 -46.15 15.64
C GLU A 417 14.75 -47.00 15.85
N LYS A 418 13.54 -46.42 15.74
CA LYS A 418 12.28 -47.19 15.80
C LYS A 418 12.10 -48.14 14.60
N ASN A 419 12.56 -47.78 13.40
CA ASN A 419 12.59 -48.69 12.26
C ASN A 419 13.59 -49.84 12.44
N LYS A 420 14.72 -49.58 13.09
CA LYS A 420 15.75 -50.57 13.45
C LYS A 420 15.26 -51.53 14.54
N GLU A 421 14.70 -51.03 15.65
CA GLU A 421 14.01 -51.85 16.66
C GLU A 421 12.95 -52.76 16.04
N LEU A 422 12.16 -52.23 15.10
CA LEU A 422 11.11 -52.97 14.39
C LEU A 422 11.68 -54.03 13.42
N ALA A 423 12.88 -53.83 12.86
CA ALA A 423 13.59 -54.85 12.09
C ALA A 423 14.16 -55.95 12.98
N ASP A 424 14.75 -55.60 14.12
CA ASP A 424 15.29 -56.54 15.10
C ASP A 424 14.17 -57.40 15.72
N LEU A 425 13.03 -56.79 16.08
CA LEU A 425 11.85 -57.50 16.55
C LEU A 425 11.28 -58.47 15.50
N LYS A 426 11.27 -58.08 14.21
CA LYS A 426 10.89 -58.99 13.10
C LYS A 426 11.85 -60.18 12.99
N HIS A 427 13.16 -59.95 13.15
CA HIS A 427 14.15 -61.02 13.12
C HIS A 427 14.00 -61.99 14.31
N VAL A 428 13.85 -61.47 15.53
CA VAL A 428 13.62 -62.27 16.75
C VAL A 428 12.31 -63.07 16.64
N HIS A 429 11.22 -62.45 16.18
CA HIS A 429 9.95 -63.14 15.93
C HIS A 429 10.09 -64.26 14.89
N ALA A 430 10.82 -64.04 13.79
CA ALA A 430 11.08 -65.09 12.79
C ALA A 430 11.89 -66.26 13.38
N LYS A 431 12.88 -65.98 14.23
CA LYS A 431 13.68 -66.99 14.94
C LYS A 431 12.83 -67.80 15.93
N LEU A 432 12.03 -67.13 16.76
CA LEU A 432 11.10 -67.77 17.70
C LEU A 432 10.05 -68.62 16.98
N LYS A 433 9.51 -68.15 15.84
CA LYS A 433 8.58 -68.92 15.00
C LYS A 433 9.21 -70.22 14.49
N LYS A 434 10.49 -70.18 14.06
CA LYS A 434 11.23 -71.39 13.65
C LYS A 434 11.42 -72.35 14.82
N GLN A 435 11.84 -71.87 15.99
CA GLN A 435 12.00 -72.69 17.20
C GLN A 435 10.67 -73.31 17.66
N TYR A 436 9.55 -72.58 17.56
CA TYR A 436 8.22 -73.12 17.84
C TYR A 436 7.85 -74.24 16.85
N GLN A 437 8.12 -74.07 15.56
CA GLN A 437 7.88 -75.11 14.55
C GLN A 437 8.76 -76.36 14.80
N GLU A 438 10.01 -76.17 15.22
CA GLU A 438 10.91 -77.26 15.62
C GLU A 438 10.36 -78.02 16.85
N LYS A 439 9.92 -77.31 17.90
CA LYS A 439 9.30 -77.95 19.08
C LYS A 439 7.96 -78.61 18.80
N MET A 440 7.14 -78.06 17.89
CA MET A 440 5.92 -78.74 17.43
C MET A 440 6.22 -80.03 16.66
N ALA A 441 7.32 -80.08 15.89
CA ALA A 441 7.77 -81.31 15.24
C ALA A 441 8.29 -82.33 16.26
N GLU A 442 9.16 -81.92 17.19
CA GLU A 442 9.64 -82.78 18.29
C GLU A 442 8.48 -83.39 19.08
N LEU A 443 7.48 -82.59 19.45
CA LEU A 443 6.28 -83.05 20.16
C LEU A 443 5.47 -84.06 19.32
N ALA A 444 5.29 -83.82 18.03
CA ALA A 444 4.64 -84.78 17.14
C ALA A 444 5.41 -86.10 16.99
N HIS A 445 6.76 -86.07 17.04
CA HIS A 445 7.58 -87.28 17.09
C HIS A 445 7.50 -87.99 18.46
N ALA A 446 7.40 -87.25 19.57
CA ALA A 446 7.20 -87.81 20.90
C ALA A 446 5.85 -88.51 21.04
N ASN A 447 4.76 -87.86 20.60
CA ASN A 447 3.41 -88.43 20.65
C ASN A 447 3.32 -89.75 19.86
N ARG A 448 3.92 -89.83 18.66
CA ARG A 448 3.98 -91.09 17.89
C ARG A 448 4.68 -92.24 18.63
N ARG A 449 5.71 -91.96 19.41
CA ARG A 449 6.36 -92.98 20.26
C ARG A 449 5.46 -93.43 21.41
N VAL A 450 4.72 -92.50 22.03
CA VAL A 450 3.70 -92.84 23.04
C VAL A 450 2.59 -93.69 22.43
N GLU A 451 2.08 -93.35 21.25
CA GLU A 451 1.09 -94.15 20.50
C GLU A 451 1.60 -95.56 20.17
N GLN A 452 2.88 -95.69 19.79
CA GLN A 452 3.55 -96.97 19.55
C GLN A 452 3.63 -97.82 20.82
N HIS A 453 4.15 -97.27 21.93
CA HIS A 453 4.27 -97.97 23.20
C HIS A 453 2.90 -98.30 23.81
N GLU A 454 1.89 -97.44 23.64
CA GLU A 454 0.50 -97.79 23.96
C GLU A 454 0.01 -99.00 23.17
N GLY A 455 0.34 -99.09 21.88
CA GLY A 455 0.04 -100.24 21.03
C GLY A 455 0.75 -101.52 21.49
N GLU A 456 2.00 -101.42 21.91
CA GLU A 456 2.78 -102.53 22.48
C GLU A 456 2.19 -103.00 23.82
N VAL A 457 1.89 -102.08 24.73
CA VAL A 457 1.21 -102.38 26.00
C VAL A 457 -0.17 -103.00 25.78
N LYS A 458 -0.93 -102.57 24.76
CA LYS A 458 -2.22 -103.20 24.38
C LYS A 458 -2.01 -104.64 23.88
N LYS A 459 -0.99 -104.91 23.06
CA LYS A 459 -0.63 -106.29 22.62
C LYS A 459 -0.18 -107.17 23.79
N LEU A 460 0.70 -106.68 24.65
CA LEU A 460 1.20 -107.42 25.82
C LEU A 460 0.07 -107.75 26.80
N ARG A 461 -0.86 -106.82 27.05
CA ARG A 461 -2.08 -107.09 27.84
C ARG A 461 -2.91 -108.22 27.22
N LEU A 462 -3.12 -108.20 25.89
CA LEU A 462 -3.86 -109.27 25.22
C LEU A 462 -3.15 -110.64 25.34
N ARG A 463 -1.82 -110.71 25.17
CA ARG A 463 -1.08 -111.97 25.37
C ARG A 463 -1.08 -112.43 26.84
N VAL A 464 -1.13 -111.53 27.82
CA VAL A 464 -1.31 -111.89 29.23
C VAL A 464 -2.72 -112.46 29.49
N GLU A 465 -3.78 -111.88 28.91
CA GLU A 465 -5.13 -112.46 29.02
C GLU A 465 -5.33 -113.75 28.19
N GLU A 466 -4.43 -114.04 27.25
CA GLU A 466 -4.35 -115.31 26.52
C GLU A 466 -3.60 -116.37 27.35
N LEU A 467 -2.40 -116.04 27.87
CA LEU A 467 -1.62 -116.88 28.79
C LEU A 467 -2.40 -117.27 30.05
N LYS A 468 -3.26 -116.38 30.58
CA LYS A 468 -4.16 -116.72 31.70
C LYS A 468 -5.19 -117.80 31.35
N LYS A 469 -5.65 -117.86 30.10
CA LYS A 469 -6.58 -118.89 29.62
C LYS A 469 -5.85 -120.20 29.35
N GLU A 470 -4.67 -120.12 28.74
CA GLU A 470 -3.78 -121.28 28.58
C GLU A 470 -3.43 -121.90 29.94
N LEU A 471 -3.14 -121.08 30.96
CA LEU A 471 -2.91 -121.51 32.34
C LEU A 471 -4.15 -122.17 32.94
N ALA A 472 -5.32 -121.51 32.90
CA ALA A 472 -6.56 -122.08 33.44
C ALA A 472 -6.95 -123.41 32.76
N GLN A 473 -6.70 -123.55 31.46
CA GLN A 473 -6.89 -124.80 30.73
C GLN A 473 -5.91 -125.89 31.19
N ALA A 474 -4.65 -125.56 31.44
CA ALA A 474 -3.67 -126.49 31.99
C ALA A 474 -3.99 -126.87 33.46
N GLU A 475 -4.59 -125.97 34.24
CA GLU A 475 -5.11 -126.24 35.58
C GLU A 475 -6.31 -127.21 35.53
N ASP A 476 -7.28 -126.98 34.64
CA ASP A 476 -8.40 -127.90 34.39
C ASP A 476 -7.91 -129.30 33.92
N GLU A 477 -6.95 -129.37 32.99
CA GLU A 477 -6.34 -130.62 32.52
C GLU A 477 -5.58 -131.35 33.65
N LEU A 478 -4.86 -130.62 34.50
CA LEU A 478 -4.15 -131.18 35.65
C LEU A 478 -5.12 -131.72 36.69
N ASP A 479 -6.26 -131.06 36.91
CA ASP A 479 -7.28 -131.52 37.84
C ASP A 479 -8.04 -132.73 37.27
N GLU A 480 -8.30 -132.79 35.95
CA GLU A 480 -8.77 -134.01 35.29
C GLU A 480 -7.73 -135.15 35.42
N ALA A 481 -6.44 -134.90 35.19
CA ALA A 481 -5.38 -135.91 35.36
C ALA A 481 -5.32 -136.43 36.81
N HIS A 482 -5.44 -135.55 37.82
CA HIS A 482 -5.55 -135.97 39.22
C HIS A 482 -6.85 -136.76 39.51
N ASN A 483 -7.96 -136.45 38.84
CA ASN A 483 -9.19 -137.23 38.93
C ASN A 483 -9.04 -138.61 38.27
N GLN A 484 -8.33 -138.71 37.15
CA GLN A 484 -8.00 -139.97 36.48
C GLN A 484 -7.04 -140.82 37.34
N ALA A 485 -5.97 -140.23 37.87
CA ALA A 485 -5.06 -140.89 38.80
C ALA A 485 -5.79 -141.44 40.03
N ARG A 486 -6.69 -140.65 40.65
CA ARG A 486 -7.54 -141.12 41.76
C ARG A 486 -8.53 -142.22 41.37
N LYS A 487 -8.98 -142.31 40.11
CA LYS A 487 -9.80 -143.44 39.62
C LYS A 487 -8.93 -144.70 39.46
N LEU A 488 -7.76 -144.57 38.84
CA LEU A 488 -6.81 -145.67 38.65
C LEU A 488 -6.28 -146.22 39.98
N GLN A 489 -5.98 -145.36 40.96
CA GLN A 489 -5.56 -145.78 42.29
C GLN A 489 -6.63 -146.66 42.97
N ARG A 490 -7.90 -146.21 43.00
CA ARG A 490 -8.99 -147.04 43.55
C ARG A 490 -9.11 -148.39 42.86
N SER A 491 -8.97 -148.41 41.53
CA SER A 491 -9.01 -149.67 40.77
C SER A 491 -7.79 -150.57 41.06
N LEU A 492 -6.61 -149.99 41.29
CA LEU A 492 -5.42 -150.71 41.76
C LEU A 492 -5.60 -151.24 43.19
N ASP A 493 -6.23 -150.48 44.08
CA ASP A 493 -6.56 -150.89 45.45
C ASP A 493 -7.56 -152.05 45.42
N GLU A 494 -8.63 -151.96 44.62
CA GLU A 494 -9.61 -153.03 44.37
C GLU A 494 -8.96 -154.30 43.79
N GLN A 495 -8.03 -154.16 42.82
CA GLN A 495 -7.27 -155.30 42.29
C GLN A 495 -6.29 -155.88 43.31
N THR A 496 -5.74 -155.04 44.21
CA THR A 496 -4.87 -155.49 45.30
C THR A 496 -5.67 -156.25 46.35
N GLU A 497 -6.85 -155.75 46.76
CA GLU A 497 -7.77 -156.45 47.67
C GLU A 497 -8.23 -157.79 47.05
N GLN A 498 -8.51 -157.84 45.74
CA GLN A 498 -8.81 -159.10 45.04
C GLN A 498 -7.60 -160.05 45.06
N SER A 499 -6.39 -159.54 44.85
CA SER A 499 -5.15 -160.33 44.91
C SER A 499 -4.89 -160.87 46.32
N GLU A 500 -5.09 -160.06 47.35
CA GLU A 500 -4.95 -160.45 48.77
C GLU A 500 -6.01 -161.47 49.18
N ASN A 501 -7.27 -161.29 48.77
CA ASN A 501 -8.32 -162.29 48.98
C ASN A 501 -7.98 -163.63 48.29
N LEU A 502 -7.47 -163.61 47.06
CA LEU A 502 -6.99 -164.81 46.36
C LEU A 502 -5.75 -165.41 47.04
N GLN A 503 -4.88 -164.59 47.63
CA GLN A 503 -3.71 -165.06 48.37
C GLN A 503 -4.10 -165.70 49.71
N VAL A 504 -5.09 -165.16 50.42
CA VAL A 504 -5.69 -165.79 51.61
C VAL A 504 -6.35 -167.12 51.23
N GLN A 505 -7.05 -167.21 50.09
CA GLN A 505 -7.56 -168.48 49.58
C GLN A 505 -6.43 -169.47 49.26
N LEU A 506 -5.33 -169.02 48.64
CA LEU A 506 -4.14 -169.84 48.39
C LEU A 506 -3.45 -170.29 49.69
N GLU A 507 -3.38 -169.46 50.72
CA GLU A 507 -2.87 -169.85 52.04
C GLU A 507 -3.80 -170.84 52.75
N HIS A 508 -5.12 -170.70 52.58
CA HIS A 508 -6.10 -171.66 53.09
C HIS A 508 -5.96 -173.01 52.37
N LEU A 509 -5.75 -173.01 51.05
CA LEU A 509 -5.46 -174.23 50.26
C LEU A 509 -4.09 -174.84 50.61
N GLN A 510 -3.04 -174.03 50.78
CA GLN A 510 -1.74 -174.50 51.27
C GLN A 510 -1.80 -175.03 52.70
N SER A 511 -2.67 -174.49 53.56
CA SER A 511 -2.90 -174.99 54.91
C SER A 511 -3.66 -176.33 54.92
N ARG A 512 -4.60 -176.53 53.98
CA ARG A 512 -5.23 -177.84 53.72
C ARG A 512 -4.21 -178.84 53.17
N LEU A 513 -3.33 -178.42 52.26
CA LEU A 513 -2.28 -179.27 51.67
C LEU A 513 -1.19 -179.68 52.69
N ARG A 514 -0.78 -178.75 53.57
CA ARG A 514 0.16 -178.99 54.69
C ARG A 514 -0.31 -180.08 55.67
N ARG A 515 -1.60 -180.45 55.65
CA ARG A 515 -2.16 -181.50 56.52
C ARG A 515 -1.95 -182.93 55.98
N GLN A 516 -1.38 -183.11 54.78
CA GLN A 516 -1.20 -184.44 54.19
C GLN A 516 0.23 -184.76 53.71
N GLN A 517 1.14 -183.79 53.53
CA GLN A 517 2.57 -184.09 53.37
C GLN A 517 3.50 -182.94 53.74
N ASN A 518 4.65 -183.27 54.35
CA ASN A 518 5.73 -182.38 54.77
C ASN A 518 6.98 -183.25 55.06
N PRO A 519 8.24 -182.79 54.92
CA PRO A 519 8.71 -181.49 54.41
C PRO A 519 9.60 -181.59 53.15
N LEU A 520 9.82 -180.45 52.49
CA LEU A 520 11.17 -180.06 52.02
C LEU A 520 11.26 -178.54 51.79
N PHE A 521 12.27 -177.91 52.38
CA PHE A 521 12.72 -176.53 52.09
C PHE A 521 13.44 -176.48 50.72
N GLY A 522 13.65 -175.33 50.08
CA GLY A 522 13.36 -173.94 50.47
C GLY A 522 13.45 -173.00 49.24
N LYS A 523 12.97 -171.76 49.35
CA LYS A 523 12.73 -170.86 48.19
C LYS A 523 13.88 -169.90 47.89
N ILE A 524 14.04 -169.60 46.59
CA ILE A 524 14.70 -168.39 46.07
C ILE A 524 13.61 -167.40 45.62
N ARG A 525 13.75 -166.11 46.02
CA ARG A 525 13.16 -164.86 45.47
C ARG A 525 13.74 -163.70 46.32
N SER A 526 14.14 -162.53 45.83
CA SER A 526 13.69 -161.66 44.72
C SER A 526 12.42 -160.85 45.04
N ALA A 527 12.66 -159.61 45.48
CA ALA A 527 11.75 -158.52 45.87
C ALA A 527 12.63 -157.31 46.29
N ARG A 528 12.27 -156.02 46.21
CA ARG A 528 11.16 -155.28 45.55
C ARG A 528 11.58 -153.78 45.45
N PHE A 529 10.83 -152.99 44.67
CA PHE A 529 10.87 -151.53 44.48
C PHE A 529 11.19 -150.64 45.71
N GLY A 530 11.75 -149.44 45.43
CA GLY A 530 11.74 -148.24 46.29
C GLY A 530 12.08 -146.98 45.45
N PRO A 531 11.26 -145.89 45.47
CA PRO A 531 11.47 -144.66 44.67
C PRO A 531 11.89 -143.43 45.53
N GLU A 532 11.54 -142.21 45.07
CA GLU A 532 11.91 -140.84 45.54
C GLU A 532 13.26 -140.35 45.00
N GLU A 533 13.43 -139.14 44.43
CA GLU A 533 12.90 -137.77 44.65
C GLU A 533 13.87 -136.88 45.46
N SER A 534 14.53 -135.96 44.75
CA SER A 534 15.19 -134.74 45.23
C SER A 534 15.80 -134.02 44.00
N GLY A 535 15.84 -132.69 43.88
CA GLY A 535 15.42 -131.65 44.81
C GLY A 535 16.58 -130.79 45.30
N ASP A 536 16.45 -129.47 45.12
CA ASP A 536 17.28 -128.37 45.65
C ASP A 536 18.70 -128.11 45.07
N GLY A 537 19.10 -126.83 45.13
CA GLY A 537 20.48 -126.34 45.11
C GLY A 537 21.22 -126.20 43.76
N THR A 538 22.07 -125.19 43.53
CA THR A 538 22.41 -123.98 44.32
C THR A 538 22.98 -122.88 43.40
N SER A 539 22.82 -121.60 43.81
CA SER A 539 23.74 -120.43 43.61
C SER A 539 24.48 -120.23 42.26
N ASP A 540 24.31 -119.15 41.48
CA ASP A 540 24.49 -117.69 41.77
C ASP A 540 25.92 -117.17 41.41
N LEU A 541 26.08 -115.85 41.27
CA LEU A 541 27.26 -115.04 40.86
C LEU A 541 27.52 -114.88 39.33
N ASP A 542 27.13 -113.69 38.81
CA ASP A 542 28.01 -112.58 38.34
C ASP A 542 29.30 -112.92 37.54
N GLU A 543 29.70 -112.21 36.48
CA GLU A 543 29.89 -110.74 36.38
C GLU A 543 29.61 -110.17 34.96
N ASP A 544 29.65 -108.83 34.85
CA ASP A 544 29.43 -108.03 33.63
C ASP A 544 30.58 -108.11 32.59
N GLU A 545 30.30 -107.73 31.33
CA GLU A 545 31.13 -106.70 30.67
C GLU A 545 30.37 -105.91 29.60
N ASP A 546 30.90 -104.71 29.29
CA ASP A 546 30.27 -103.62 28.54
C ASP A 546 29.74 -103.97 27.13
N LEU A 547 28.58 -103.39 26.79
CA LEU A 547 28.23 -103.07 25.41
C LEU A 547 28.11 -101.56 25.19
N GLN A 548 29.13 -101.03 24.52
CA GLN A 548 29.09 -99.78 23.79
C GLN A 548 27.81 -99.66 22.94
N ILE A 549 27.21 -98.47 22.91
CA ILE A 549 26.56 -97.97 21.69
C ILE A 549 26.76 -96.46 21.58
N GLN A 550 26.92 -96.03 20.33
CA GLN A 550 27.38 -94.69 19.96
C GLN A 550 26.21 -93.89 19.37
N VAL A 551 26.10 -92.62 19.80
CA VAL A 551 25.57 -91.43 19.09
C VAL A 551 25.04 -91.72 17.66
N PRO A 552 23.77 -91.41 17.32
CA PRO A 552 23.26 -90.03 17.39
C PRO A 552 21.84 -89.81 17.96
#